data_AF-A0A2D4FAC3-F1
#
_entry.id   AF-A0A2D4FAC3-F1
#
_cell.length_a   1.000
_cell.length_b   1.000
_cell.length_c   1.000
_cell.angle_alpha   90.00
_cell.angle_beta   90.00
_cell.angle_gamma   90.00
#
_symmetry.space_group_name_H-M   'P 1'
#
loop_
_entity.id
_entity.type
_entity.pdbx_description
1 polymer ?
#
loop_
_entity_poly.entity_id
_entity_poly.type
_entity_poly.pdbx_seq_one_letter_code
_entity_poly.pdbx_strand_id
1 'polypeptide(L)'
;MNAIMGSGILGLAYVMSKTGIIGFSMLILIVATLASYSIFLLLTMCIYTAVTSYEDLGLFAFGAPGKVIVASTIIIQNIGAMSSYLYVLKSELPGAIAGLLNGDHSG
;
A
#
# COMPACT_ATOMS: atom_id res chain seq x y z
N MET A 1 3.28 12.04 5.29
CA MET A 1 3.53 10.78 6.01
C MET A 1 2.27 9.94 6.23
N ASN A 2 1.11 10.56 6.54
CA ASN A 2 -0.16 9.85 6.79
C ASN A 2 -0.63 8.93 5.63
N ALA A 3 -0.31 9.28 4.37
CA ALA A 3 -0.73 8.49 3.21
C ALA A 3 0.04 7.16 3.00
N ILE A 4 1.14 6.93 3.72
CA ILE A 4 2.01 5.75 3.55
C ILE A 4 1.60 4.61 4.50
N MET A 5 1.07 4.96 5.67
CA MET A 5 0.62 4.01 6.68
C MET A 5 -0.81 3.59 6.37
N GLY A 6 -1.01 2.31 6.04
CA GLY A 6 -2.32 1.75 5.67
C GLY A 6 -2.57 0.37 6.30
N SER A 7 -3.59 -0.32 5.81
CA SER A 7 -3.98 -1.68 6.26
C SER A 7 -2.88 -2.73 6.09
N GLY A 8 -1.84 -2.45 5.29
CA GLY A 8 -0.67 -3.31 5.11
C GLY A 8 0.16 -3.55 6.38
N ILE A 9 0.02 -2.72 7.43
CA ILE A 9 0.75 -2.90 8.68
C ILE A 9 0.37 -4.20 9.41
N LEU A 10 -0.89 -4.65 9.26
CA LEU A 10 -1.34 -5.94 9.80
C LEU A 10 -0.62 -7.11 9.13
N GLY A 11 -0.28 -6.97 7.85
CA GLY A 11 0.53 -7.95 7.11
C GLY A 11 1.98 -8.01 7.59
N LEU A 12 2.55 -6.90 8.08
CA LEU A 12 3.93 -6.87 8.59
C LEU A 12 4.11 -7.78 9.82
N ALA A 13 3.12 -7.83 10.71
CA ALA A 13 3.14 -8.73 11.86
C ALA A 13 3.15 -10.21 11.45
N TYR A 14 2.40 -10.56 10.40
CA TYR A 14 2.43 -11.90 9.82
C TYR A 14 3.80 -12.26 9.24
N VAL A 15 4.42 -11.34 8.48
CA VAL A 15 5.78 -11.55 7.92
C VAL A 15 6.83 -11.70 9.03
N MET A 16 6.71 -10.93 10.11
CA MET A 16 7.59 -11.03 11.28
C MET A 16 7.46 -12.40 11.97
N SER A 17 6.24 -12.91 12.14
CA SER A 17 5.99 -14.22 12.73
C SER A 17 6.57 -15.37 11.90
N LYS A 18 6.54 -15.26 10.56
CA LYS A 18 7.00 -16.34 9.66
C LYS A 18 8.51 -16.32 9.38
N THR A 19 9.14 -15.15 9.36
CA THR A 19 10.55 -14.98 8.93
C THR A 19 11.52 -14.74 10.11
N GLY A 20 10.98 -14.46 11.30
CA GLY A 20 11.78 -14.08 12.47
C GLY A 20 12.35 -12.65 12.38
N ILE A 21 12.95 -12.18 13.48
CA ILE A 21 13.41 -10.78 13.63
C ILE A 21 14.51 -10.41 12.62
N ILE A 22 15.49 -11.28 12.42
CA ILE A 22 16.65 -11.01 11.56
C ILE A 22 16.20 -10.96 10.09
N GLY A 23 15.41 -11.94 9.65
CA GLY A 23 14.86 -11.98 8.30
C GLY A 23 13.92 -10.82 8.01
N PHE A 24 13.03 -10.49 8.95
CA PHE A 24 12.13 -9.34 8.84
C PHE A 24 12.89 -8.02 8.67
N SER A 25 13.92 -7.78 9.49
CA SER A 25 14.75 -6.57 9.42
C SER A 25 15.45 -6.42 8.06
N MET A 26 16.05 -7.51 7.56
CA MET A 26 16.67 -7.52 6.24
C MET A 26 15.64 -7.22 5.13
N LEU A 27 14.45 -7.82 5.20
CA LEU A 27 13.41 -7.68 4.19
C LEU A 27 12.85 -6.25 4.16
N ILE A 28 12.59 -5.64 5.32
CA ILE A 28 12.18 -4.23 5.41
C ILE A 28 13.28 -3.29 4.88
N LEU A 29 14.55 -3.57 5.16
CA LEU A 29 15.66 -2.75 4.65
C LEU A 29 15.72 -2.80 3.12
N ILE A 30 15.58 -3.99 2.53
CA ILE A 30 15.55 -4.15 1.06
C ILE A 30 14.34 -3.44 0.46
N VAL A 31 13.14 -3.58 1.04
CA VAL A 31 11.94 -2.91 0.54
C VAL A 31 12.08 -1.39 0.66
N ALA A 32 12.66 -0.89 1.75
CA ALA A 32 12.87 0.54 1.95
C ALA A 32 13.87 1.14 0.94
N THR A 33 14.99 0.46 0.67
CA THR A 33 15.94 0.91 -0.36
C THR A 33 15.34 0.87 -1.75
N LEU A 34 14.59 -0.19 -2.09
CA LEU A 34 13.94 -0.30 -3.40
C LEU A 34 12.81 0.74 -3.60
N ALA A 35 12.03 1.01 -2.55
CA ALA A 35 10.98 2.02 -2.58
C ALA A 35 11.56 3.44 -2.73
N SER A 36 12.60 3.77 -1.97
CA SER A 36 13.28 5.07 -2.08
C SER A 36 13.91 5.28 -3.46
N TYR A 37 14.53 4.24 -4.04
CA TYR A 37 15.06 4.30 -5.40
C TYR A 37 13.94 4.49 -6.45
N SER A 38 12.81 3.80 -6.28
CA SER A 38 11.66 3.94 -7.18
C SER A 38 11.09 5.37 -7.17
N ILE A 39 10.95 5.99 -5.99
CA ILE A 39 10.50 7.38 -5.85
C ILE A 39 11.49 8.34 -6.48
N PHE A 40 12.80 8.14 -6.25
CA PHE A 40 13.84 8.95 -6.87
C PHE A 40 13.76 8.90 -8.39
N LEU A 41 13.71 7.70 -8.98
CA LEU A 41 13.59 7.51 -10.41
C LEU A 41 12.33 8.19 -10.96
N LEU A 42 11.20 8.04 -10.27
CA LEU A 42 9.93 8.63 -10.68
C LEU A 42 9.98 10.17 -10.68
N LEU A 43 10.57 10.76 -9.63
CA LEU A 43 10.77 12.21 -9.54
C LEU A 43 11.74 12.69 -10.62
N THR A 44 12.83 11.97 -10.87
CA THR A 44 13.77 12.28 -11.95
C THR A 44 13.06 12.31 -13.30
N MET A 45 12.23 11.31 -13.62
CA MET A 45 11.47 11.28 -14.88
C MET A 45 10.45 12.42 -14.96
N CYS A 46 9.79 12.77 -13.85
CA CYS A 46 8.88 13.91 -13.77
C CYS A 46 9.58 15.23 -14.11
N ILE A 47 10.81 15.42 -13.63
CA ILE A 47 11.63 16.61 -13.92
C ILE A 47 12.05 16.66 -15.39
N TYR A 48 12.44 15.54 -15.98
CA TYR A 48 12.86 15.49 -17.39
C TYR A 48 11.70 15.70 -18.37
N THR A 49 10.52 15.17 -18.06
CA THR A 49 9.36 15.21 -18.95
C THR A 49 8.46 16.43 -18.71
N ALA A 50 8.62 17.12 -17.57
CA ALA A 50 7.77 18.24 -17.11
C ALA A 50 6.28 17.88 -17.00
N VAL A 51 5.96 16.61 -16.80
CA VAL A 51 4.59 16.08 -16.74
C VAL A 51 4.30 15.54 -15.35
N THR A 52 3.16 15.93 -14.78
CA THR A 52 2.76 15.58 -13.41
C THR A 52 1.85 14.34 -13.31
N SER A 53 1.38 13.80 -14.43
CA SER A 53 0.50 12.63 -14.47
C SER A 53 1.29 11.34 -14.68
N TYR A 54 1.05 10.33 -13.84
CA TYR A 54 1.68 9.01 -13.96
C TYR A 54 1.42 8.36 -15.33
N GLU A 55 0.21 8.55 -15.88
CA GLU A 55 -0.17 7.99 -17.19
C GLU A 55 0.64 8.58 -18.34
N ASP A 56 0.82 9.91 -18.34
CA ASP A 56 1.59 10.59 -19.37
C ASP A 56 3.09 10.39 -19.17
N LEU A 57 3.55 10.17 -17.93
CA LEU A 57 4.91 9.71 -17.65
C LEU A 57 5.16 8.32 -18.27
N GLY A 58 4.19 7.41 -18.12
CA GLY A 58 4.21 6.10 -18.77
C GLY A 58 4.14 6.20 -20.30
N LEU A 59 3.37 7.16 -20.83
CA LEU A 59 3.30 7.45 -22.26
C LEU A 59 4.64 7.96 -22.80
N PHE A 60 5.33 8.81 -22.06
CA PHE A 60 6.60 9.38 -22.49
C PHE A 60 7.75 8.37 -22.37
N ALA A 61 7.76 7.53 -21.33
CA ALA A 61 8.81 6.55 -21.10
C ALA A 61 8.69 5.29 -21.98
N PHE A 62 7.47 4.81 -22.24
CA PHE A 62 7.22 3.52 -22.94
C PHE A 62 6.20 3.62 -24.09
N GLY A 63 5.70 4.82 -24.42
CA GLY A 63 4.69 5.03 -25.46
C GLY A 63 3.26 4.70 -24.99
N ALA A 64 2.34 4.64 -25.95
CA ALA A 64 0.93 4.28 -25.71
C ALA A 64 0.69 3.02 -24.84
N PRO A 65 1.42 1.89 -25.00
CA PRO A 65 1.21 0.73 -24.12
C PRO A 65 1.61 1.03 -22.66
N GLY A 66 2.63 1.86 -22.44
CA GLY A 66 3.05 2.29 -21.10
C GLY A 66 1.95 3.02 -20.34
N LYS A 67 1.23 3.92 -21.02
CA LYS A 67 0.08 4.63 -20.46
C LYS A 67 -0.99 3.68 -19.91
N VAL A 68 -1.37 2.69 -20.73
CA VAL A 68 -2.41 1.70 -20.36
C VAL A 68 -1.96 0.81 -19.19
N ILE A 69 -0.69 0.40 -19.15
CA ILE A 69 -0.15 -0.41 -18.05
C ILE A 69 -0.15 0.38 -16.74
N VAL A 70 0.26 1.65 -16.77
CA VAL A 70 0.24 2.51 -15.58
C VAL A 70 -1.20 2.73 -15.10
N ALA A 71 -2.12 3.06 -16.00
CA ALA A 71 -3.54 3.26 -15.68
C ALA A 71 -4.17 2.00 -15.04
N SER A 72 -3.96 0.84 -15.66
CA SER A 72 -4.48 -0.43 -15.15
C SER A 72 -3.88 -0.80 -13.79
N THR A 73 -2.58 -0.56 -13.58
CA THR A 73 -1.92 -0.80 -12.29
C THR A 73 -2.52 0.07 -11.18
N ILE A 74 -2.79 1.35 -11.44
CA ILE A 74 -3.43 2.26 -10.49
C ILE A 74 -4.83 1.75 -10.09
N ILE A 75 -5.61 1.31 -11.08
CA ILE A 75 -6.96 0.77 -10.83
C ILE A 75 -6.89 -0.47 -9.94
N ILE A 76 -6.01 -1.43 -10.28
CA ILE A 76 -5.82 -2.67 -9.50
C ILE A 76 -5.39 -2.34 -8.07
N GLN A 77 -4.47 -1.39 -7.89
CA GLN A 77 -3.97 -1.00 -6.57
C GLN A 77 -5.07 -0.36 -5.71
N ASN A 78 -5.91 0.51 -6.29
CA ASN A 78 -7.04 1.12 -5.60
C ASN A 78 -8.10 0.10 -5.19
N ILE A 79 -8.46 -0.84 -6.09
CA ILE A 79 -9.39 -1.93 -5.76
C ILE A 79 -8.82 -2.79 -4.63
N GLY A 80 -7.54 -3.15 -4.69
CA GLY A 80 -6.86 -3.92 -3.65
C GLY A 80 -6.85 -3.20 -2.29
N ALA A 81 -6.59 -1.89 -2.28
CA ALA A 81 -6.63 -1.07 -1.07
C ALA A 81 -8.03 -1.04 -0.45
N MET A 82 -9.07 -0.73 -1.25
CA MET A 82 -10.46 -0.70 -0.79
C MET A 82 -10.93 -2.08 -0.32
N SER A 83 -10.55 -3.15 -1.02
CA SER A 83 -10.86 -4.53 -0.62
C SER A 83 -10.21 -4.89 0.71
N SER A 84 -8.95 -4.47 0.91
CA SER A 84 -8.24 -4.69 2.18
C SER A 84 -8.91 -3.95 3.34
N TYR A 85 -9.40 -2.72 3.11
CA TYR A 85 -10.17 -1.98 4.13
C TYR A 85 -11.47 -2.68 4.50
N LEU A 86 -12.24 -3.18 3.51
CA LEU A 86 -13.46 -3.94 3.78
C LEU A 86 -13.19 -5.25 4.53
N TYR A 87 -12.09 -5.93 4.21
CA TYR A 87 -11.67 -7.15 4.91
C TYR A 87 -11.34 -6.88 6.39
N VAL A 88 -10.55 -5.84 6.66
CA VAL A 88 -10.22 -5.42 8.02
C VAL A 88 -11.46 -4.95 8.78
N LEU A 89 -12.33 -4.17 8.15
CA LEU A 89 -13.62 -3.79 8.75
C LEU A 89 -14.42 -5.02 9.15
N LYS A 90 -14.54 -6.01 8.26
CA LYS A 90 -15.26 -7.25 8.53
C LYS A 90 -14.64 -8.05 9.69
N SER A 91 -13.31 -8.08 9.84
CA SER A 91 -12.66 -8.80 10.95
C SER A 91 -12.87 -8.10 12.28
N GLU A 92 -12.86 -6.76 12.30
CA GLU A 92 -12.99 -5.97 13.53
C GLU A 92 -14.45 -5.72 13.96
N LEU A 93 -15.41 -5.70 13.02
CA LEU A 93 -16.84 -5.42 13.27
C LEU A 93 -17.47 -6.31 14.35
N PRO A 94 -17.36 -7.66 14.33
CA PRO A 94 -17.96 -8.49 15.37
C PRO A 94 -17.32 -8.26 16.75
N GLY A 95 -16.03 -7.96 16.80
CA GLY A 95 -15.34 -7.60 18.05
C GLY A 95 -15.84 -6.28 18.62
N ALA A 96 -16.04 -5.27 17.77
CA ALA A 96 -16.59 -3.99 18.16
C ALA A 96 -18.05 -4.10 18.65
N ILE A 97 -18.90 -4.87 17.97
CA ILE A 97 -20.30 -5.07 18.35
C ILE A 97 -20.39 -5.83 19.68
N ALA A 98 -19.59 -6.89 19.87
CA ALA A 98 -19.54 -7.62 21.14
C ALA A 98 -19.05 -6.75 22.30
N GLY A 99 -18.07 -5.87 22.07
CA GLY A 99 -17.60 -4.89 23.05
C GLY A 99 -18.68 -3.87 23.43
N LEU A 100 -19.46 -3.38 22.46
CA LEU A 100 -20.59 -2.47 22.70
C LEU A 100 -21.74 -3.15 23.46
N LEU A 101 -22.06 -4.41 23.13
CA LEU A 101 -23.13 -5.16 23.79
C LEU A 101 -22.78 -5.54 25.25
N ASN A 102 -21.51 -5.88 25.52
CA ASN A 102 -21.04 -6.16 26.89
C ASN A 102 -20.92 -4.90 27.76
N GLY A 103 -20.81 -3.71 27.15
CA GLY A 103 -20.79 -2.43 27.88
C GLY A 103 -22.13 -2.08 28.54
N ASP A 104 -23.22 -2.75 28.16
CA ASP A 104 -24.58 -2.50 28.68
C ASP A 104 -24.94 -3.38 29.90
N HIS A 105 -24.01 -4.19 30.43
CA HIS A 105 -24.25 -5.11 31.55
C HIS A 105 -23.41 -4.84 32.80
N SER A 106 -22.82 -3.64 32.91
CA SER A 106 -22.18 -3.17 34.14
C SER A 106 -22.88 -1.91 34.65
N GLY A 107 -24.15 -2.06 35.03
CA GLY A 107 -24.94 -1.07 35.78
C GLY A 107 -25.56 -1.74 37.00
#